data_AF-A0A160P229-F1
#
_entry.id   AF-A0A160P229-F1
#
_cell.length_a   1.000
_cell.length_b   1.000
_cell.length_c   1.000
_cell.angle_alpha   90.00
_cell.angle_beta   90.00
_cell.angle_gamma   90.00
#
_symmetry.space_group_name_H-M   'P 1'
#
loop_
_entity.id
_entity.type
_entity.pdbx_description
1 polymer ?
#
loop_
_entity_poly.entity_id
_entity_poly.type
_entity_poly.pdbx_seq_one_letter_code
_entity_poly.pdbx_strand_id
1 'polypeptide(L)'
;MWPDTPYKKTDPNFAALGKNGTQGPLDSLARESGKTPAEAKRLQDEYNRDNTRSALGRGPGGVDFSTLELQYVGNPVKGKGLDYSMKADLMPDEDENPGWGGQAKLEMASDAFFTWLALSPDRMWVNLNPDQPDTIMDEGFSKTDTGRILLEADMEMKRDWSRALDPKKSPGKEFMAALPQVDGVPCWGPGRNWIVPGPAKVREQDGGIYILDAPLLVHHAPMDFTTPGPGERCDTKLTREQKDAGVRLMKQWIMPAVQEKVNHDPKYADLRRVYTSRVAAEWIRQQDAKKATDFHAIIDSDDLRRWPLRGENKGWDKRTVWERMRKSFTEGEFQYEWPSGGTIYTYTVGGVDFSQAPKKNISGTEFTARHRELPRTTKDSVRAQTSARDTDTAFLGGSGSVPAGGGGPGPTPKPTPTPAPTPKPTTKPAPKPTDGGRRLRSRRLGARRPGPLTPPPTRPRRRAVTAAWPTPVRARRPA
;
A
#
# COMPACT_ATOMS: atom_id res chain seq x y z
N MET A 1 -8.69 -12.73 29.12
CA MET A 1 -9.10 -13.49 27.92
C MET A 1 -10.32 -12.73 27.41
N TRP A 2 -10.23 -12.06 26.27
CA TRP A 2 -11.37 -11.31 25.72
C TRP A 2 -12.51 -12.31 25.43
N PRO A 3 -13.77 -12.03 25.80
CA PRO A 3 -14.86 -12.95 25.48
C PRO A 3 -14.96 -13.13 23.97
N ASP A 4 -15.07 -14.37 23.50
CA ASP A 4 -15.27 -14.67 22.08
C ASP A 4 -16.67 -14.19 21.67
N THR A 5 -16.75 -13.12 20.88
CA THR A 5 -18.01 -12.61 20.34
C THR A 5 -18.42 -13.45 19.12
N PRO A 6 -19.58 -14.13 19.13
CA PRO A 6 -20.00 -14.95 18.00
C PRO A 6 -20.50 -14.07 16.84
N TYR A 7 -19.72 -13.97 15.76
CA TYR A 7 -20.12 -13.28 14.53
C TYR A 7 -20.92 -14.22 13.63
N LYS A 8 -22.21 -13.91 13.41
CA LYS A 8 -23.13 -14.79 12.65
C LYS A 8 -23.36 -14.37 11.19
N LYS A 9 -23.07 -13.10 10.85
CA LYS A 9 -23.27 -12.56 9.50
C LYS A 9 -21.97 -12.67 8.70
N THR A 10 -22.05 -13.30 7.53
CA THR A 10 -20.96 -13.35 6.56
C THR A 10 -20.96 -12.11 5.69
N ASP A 11 -19.76 -11.66 5.32
CA ASP A 11 -19.54 -10.53 4.42
C ASP A 11 -18.77 -10.98 3.17
N PRO A 12 -19.15 -10.58 1.95
CA PRO A 12 -18.47 -11.04 0.73
C PRO A 12 -17.04 -10.48 0.56
N ASN A 13 -16.61 -9.54 1.42
CA ASN A 13 -15.29 -8.92 1.32
C ASN A 13 -14.16 -9.96 1.41
N PHE A 14 -13.14 -9.81 0.54
CA PHE A 14 -11.99 -10.70 0.40
C PHE A 14 -12.31 -12.19 0.12
N ALA A 15 -13.56 -12.53 -0.21
CA ALA A 15 -13.96 -13.89 -0.56
C ALA A 15 -13.72 -14.21 -2.05
N ALA A 16 -12.97 -15.28 -2.33
CA ALA A 16 -12.76 -15.78 -3.68
C ALA A 16 -14.09 -16.22 -4.35
N LEU A 17 -14.09 -16.37 -5.68
CA LEU A 17 -15.31 -16.66 -6.45
C LEU A 17 -16.05 -17.90 -5.91
N GLY A 18 -17.34 -17.74 -5.61
CA GLY A 18 -18.20 -18.86 -5.19
C GLY A 18 -17.88 -19.44 -3.81
N LYS A 19 -17.15 -18.70 -2.96
CA LYS A 19 -16.84 -19.10 -1.58
C LYS A 19 -17.69 -18.38 -0.56
N ASN A 20 -17.74 -18.95 0.64
CA ASN A 20 -18.34 -18.32 1.81
C ASN A 20 -17.59 -17.03 2.14
N GLY A 21 -18.35 -16.00 2.55
CA GLY A 21 -17.82 -14.71 2.98
C GLY A 21 -16.99 -14.80 4.26
N THR A 22 -16.40 -13.69 4.66
CA THR A 22 -15.64 -13.55 5.91
C THR A 22 -16.56 -13.23 7.08
N GLN A 23 -16.12 -13.57 8.28
CA GLN A 23 -16.75 -13.18 9.54
C GLN A 23 -15.68 -12.59 10.46
N GLY A 24 -16.05 -11.58 11.23
CA GLY A 24 -15.19 -11.02 12.24
C GLY A 24 -15.67 -9.68 12.78
N PRO A 25 -14.92 -9.12 13.76
CA PRO A 25 -15.21 -7.81 14.36
C PRO A 25 -15.31 -6.70 13.32
N LEU A 26 -14.42 -6.73 12.32
CA LEU A 26 -14.41 -5.73 11.25
C LEU A 26 -15.71 -5.75 10.44
N ASP A 27 -16.16 -6.93 10.03
CA ASP A 27 -17.35 -7.11 9.20
C ASP A 27 -18.62 -6.61 9.92
N SER A 28 -18.70 -6.78 11.24
CA SER A 28 -19.81 -6.23 12.05
C SER A 28 -19.70 -4.72 12.19
N LEU A 29 -18.55 -4.23 12.64
CA LEU A 29 -18.34 -2.81 12.93
C LEU A 29 -18.50 -1.95 11.67
N ALA A 30 -17.94 -2.40 10.55
CA ALA A 30 -18.06 -1.71 9.27
C ALA A 30 -19.54 -1.56 8.84
N ARG A 31 -20.34 -2.61 9.04
CA ARG A 31 -21.78 -2.62 8.72
C ARG A 31 -22.61 -1.75 9.65
N GLU A 32 -22.21 -1.67 10.92
CA GLU A 32 -22.91 -0.95 11.98
C GLU A 32 -22.48 0.51 12.12
N SER A 33 -21.41 0.93 11.43
CA SER A 33 -20.90 2.32 11.45
C SER A 33 -21.80 3.37 10.78
N GLY A 34 -22.86 2.95 10.09
CA GLY A 34 -23.73 3.87 9.33
C GLY A 34 -23.09 4.39 8.03
N LYS A 35 -23.91 4.89 7.11
CA LYS A 35 -23.48 5.38 5.79
C LYS A 35 -23.26 6.89 5.74
N THR A 36 -23.75 7.62 6.74
CA THR A 36 -23.68 9.07 6.82
C THR A 36 -23.36 9.48 8.26
N PRO A 37 -22.81 10.69 8.48
CA PRO A 37 -22.55 11.19 9.83
C PRO A 37 -23.80 11.17 10.72
N ALA A 38 -24.97 11.56 10.20
CA ALA A 38 -26.22 11.57 10.94
C ALA A 38 -26.70 10.16 11.33
N GLU A 39 -26.54 9.19 10.42
CA GLU A 39 -26.86 7.79 10.72
C GLU A 39 -25.90 7.19 11.76
N ALA A 40 -24.60 7.46 11.63
CA ALA A 40 -23.59 7.02 12.59
C ALA A 40 -23.86 7.58 13.99
N LYS A 41 -24.23 8.87 14.08
CA LYS A 41 -24.63 9.50 15.34
C LYS A 41 -25.83 8.82 15.98
N ARG A 42 -26.87 8.53 15.21
CA ARG A 42 -28.05 7.81 15.70
C ARG A 42 -27.70 6.40 16.23
N LEU A 43 -26.87 5.65 15.50
CA LEU A 43 -26.46 4.30 15.87
C LEU A 43 -25.56 4.31 17.12
N GLN A 44 -24.65 5.28 17.23
CA GLN A 44 -23.84 5.48 18.42
C GLN A 44 -24.69 5.87 19.64
N ASP A 45 -25.67 6.77 19.48
CA ASP A 45 -26.57 7.16 20.57
C ASP A 45 -27.47 5.99 21.04
N GLU A 46 -27.88 5.11 20.12
CA GLU A 46 -28.56 3.85 20.45
C GLU A 46 -27.66 2.91 21.23
N TYR A 47 -26.43 2.68 20.76
CA TYR A 47 -25.44 1.89 21.46
C TYR A 47 -25.15 2.43 22.87
N ASN A 48 -25.00 3.75 23.02
CA ASN A 48 -24.71 4.39 24.30
C ASN A 48 -25.87 4.27 25.31
N ARG A 49 -27.12 4.32 24.83
CA ARG A 49 -28.30 4.07 25.69
C ARG A 49 -28.31 2.66 26.25
N ASP A 50 -27.85 1.68 25.48
CA ASP A 50 -27.75 0.29 25.92
C ASP A 50 -26.47 0.03 26.74
N ASN A 51 -25.41 0.83 26.51
CA ASN A 51 -24.12 0.76 27.20
C ASN A 51 -24.09 1.56 28.52
N THR A 52 -25.13 1.42 29.35
CA THR A 52 -25.40 2.21 30.57
C THR A 52 -24.29 2.27 31.64
N ARG A 53 -23.20 1.50 31.50
CA ARG A 53 -22.04 1.49 32.41
C ARG A 53 -20.69 1.46 31.69
N SER A 54 -20.66 1.79 30.39
CA SER A 54 -19.47 1.63 29.54
C SER A 54 -18.91 0.19 29.53
N ALA A 55 -19.75 -0.79 29.90
CA ALA A 55 -19.38 -2.20 30.04
C ALA A 55 -19.12 -2.88 28.69
N LEU A 56 -19.66 -2.33 27.61
CA LEU A 56 -19.54 -2.83 26.25
C LEU A 56 -18.31 -2.25 25.50
N GLY A 57 -17.65 -1.22 26.06
CA GLY A 57 -16.52 -0.53 25.42
C GLY A 57 -16.97 0.46 24.34
N ARG A 58 -16.09 0.73 23.36
CA ARG A 58 -16.33 1.66 22.24
C ARG A 58 -17.45 1.16 21.32
N GLY A 59 -18.26 2.08 20.83
CA GLY A 59 -19.41 1.80 19.98
C GLY A 59 -19.07 1.61 18.49
N PRO A 60 -20.10 1.42 17.64
CA PRO A 60 -19.93 1.24 16.19
C PRO A 60 -19.25 2.42 15.49
N GLY A 61 -19.29 3.61 16.11
CA GLY A 61 -18.60 4.81 15.65
C GLY A 61 -17.18 4.98 16.18
N GLY A 62 -16.62 4.03 16.93
CA GLY A 62 -15.34 4.18 17.61
C GLY A 62 -14.09 4.11 16.74
N VAL A 63 -14.23 3.89 15.43
CA VAL A 63 -13.13 3.73 14.48
C VAL A 63 -13.22 4.77 13.37
N ASP A 64 -12.10 5.44 13.08
CA ASP A 64 -11.98 6.30 11.91
C ASP A 64 -11.78 5.45 10.66
N PHE A 65 -12.88 5.05 10.02
CA PHE A 65 -12.82 4.26 8.80
C PHE A 65 -12.13 4.97 7.63
N SER A 66 -11.95 6.30 7.68
CA SER A 66 -11.18 7.02 6.67
C SER A 66 -9.69 6.62 6.65
N THR A 67 -9.19 6.09 7.76
CA THR A 67 -7.81 5.59 7.95
C THR A 67 -7.67 4.07 7.77
N LEU A 68 -8.77 3.37 7.46
CA LEU A 68 -8.78 1.90 7.33
C LEU A 68 -7.85 1.43 6.21
N GLU A 69 -6.82 0.68 6.55
CA GLU A 69 -5.83 0.13 5.62
C GLU A 69 -5.52 -1.34 5.90
N LEU A 70 -5.23 -2.10 4.85
CA LEU A 70 -4.91 -3.53 4.94
C LEU A 70 -3.51 -3.73 5.52
N GLN A 71 -3.43 -4.44 6.64
CA GLN A 71 -2.20 -4.61 7.39
C GLN A 71 -1.69 -6.06 7.37
N TYR A 72 -2.57 -7.05 7.19
CA TYR A 72 -2.18 -8.45 7.12
C TYR A 72 -3.10 -9.23 6.20
N VAL A 73 -2.50 -10.17 5.46
CA VAL A 73 -3.20 -11.21 4.72
C VAL A 73 -2.56 -12.56 5.02
N GLY A 74 -3.39 -13.54 5.38
CA GLY A 74 -2.98 -14.90 5.70
C GLY A 74 -2.76 -15.77 4.46
N ASN A 75 -2.25 -16.97 4.69
CA ASN A 75 -2.05 -17.96 3.62
C ASN A 75 -3.37 -18.32 2.95
N PRO A 76 -3.51 -18.17 1.61
CA PRO A 76 -4.70 -18.66 0.92
C PRO A 76 -4.75 -20.20 0.99
N VAL A 77 -5.66 -20.73 1.80
CA VAL A 77 -5.90 -22.18 1.89
C VAL A 77 -7.19 -22.51 1.14
N LYS A 78 -7.08 -23.43 0.16
CA LYS A 78 -8.21 -23.87 -0.66
C LYS A 78 -9.41 -24.27 0.22
N GLY A 79 -10.54 -23.63 0.00
CA GLY A 79 -11.81 -23.86 0.69
C GLY A 79 -11.96 -23.20 2.06
N LYS A 80 -10.96 -22.45 2.55
CA LYS A 80 -10.96 -21.86 3.91
C LYS A 80 -11.05 -20.33 3.95
N GLY A 81 -11.25 -19.70 2.79
CA GLY A 81 -11.26 -18.24 2.63
C GLY A 81 -9.94 -17.59 3.05
N LEU A 82 -9.91 -16.26 3.04
CA LEU A 82 -8.72 -15.48 3.37
C LEU A 82 -8.87 -14.85 4.75
N ASP A 83 -7.90 -15.09 5.63
CA ASP A 83 -7.79 -14.32 6.86
C ASP A 83 -7.10 -12.99 6.56
N TYR A 84 -7.62 -11.90 7.10
CA TYR A 84 -7.03 -10.59 6.94
C TYR A 84 -7.20 -9.74 8.19
N SER A 85 -6.31 -8.78 8.37
CA SER A 85 -6.42 -7.76 9.41
C SER A 85 -6.24 -6.38 8.79
N MET A 86 -7.16 -5.49 9.12
CA MET A 86 -7.05 -4.06 8.85
C MET A 86 -6.48 -3.35 10.08
N LYS A 87 -5.88 -2.19 9.83
CA LYS A 87 -5.48 -1.18 10.80
C LYS A 87 -6.32 0.08 10.54
N ALA A 88 -6.83 0.72 11.58
CA ALA A 88 -7.46 2.03 11.51
C ALA A 88 -7.23 2.79 12.82
N ASP A 89 -7.21 4.11 12.76
CA ASP A 89 -7.17 4.95 13.95
C ASP A 89 -8.52 4.90 14.67
N LEU A 90 -8.48 5.08 15.99
CA LEU A 90 -9.67 5.19 16.83
C LEU A 90 -10.23 6.61 16.72
N MET A 91 -11.56 6.74 16.75
CA MET A 91 -12.18 8.06 16.83
C MET A 91 -11.89 8.70 18.20
N PRO A 92 -11.31 9.92 18.25
CA PRO A 92 -11.03 10.57 19.53
C PRO A 92 -12.31 10.86 20.32
N ASP A 93 -13.36 11.28 19.63
CA ASP A 93 -14.66 11.63 20.18
C ASP A 93 -15.76 10.93 19.39
N GLU A 94 -15.94 9.64 19.67
CA GLU A 94 -16.95 8.83 19.00
C GLU A 94 -18.38 9.22 19.39
N ASP A 95 -18.57 9.87 20.53
CA ASP A 95 -19.89 10.26 21.00
C ASP A 95 -20.39 11.49 20.23
N GLU A 96 -19.60 12.54 20.08
CA GLU A 96 -20.02 13.71 19.29
C GLU A 96 -19.83 13.46 17.79
N ASN A 97 -18.70 12.86 17.41
CA ASN A 97 -18.26 12.68 16.03
C ASN A 97 -17.93 11.22 15.73
N PRO A 98 -18.93 10.31 15.68
CA PRO A 98 -18.68 8.92 15.37
C PRO A 98 -18.13 8.73 13.95
N GLY A 99 -17.21 7.79 13.82
CA GLY A 99 -16.71 7.31 12.54
C GLY A 99 -17.79 6.59 11.77
N TRP A 100 -17.76 6.72 10.44
CA TRP A 100 -18.84 6.26 9.57
C TRP A 100 -18.31 5.74 8.23
N GLY A 101 -19.18 5.07 7.47
CA GLY A 101 -18.87 4.61 6.12
C GLY A 101 -17.95 3.39 6.07
N GLY A 102 -17.81 2.66 7.18
CA GLY A 102 -16.90 1.52 7.29
C GLY A 102 -17.16 0.44 6.24
N GLN A 103 -18.43 0.13 5.95
CA GLN A 103 -18.78 -0.83 4.90
C GLN A 103 -18.24 -0.42 3.53
N ALA A 104 -18.35 0.85 3.16
CA ALA A 104 -17.86 1.36 1.88
C ALA A 104 -16.32 1.32 1.81
N LYS A 105 -15.63 1.64 2.92
CA LYS A 105 -14.16 1.61 2.97
C LYS A 105 -13.60 0.18 2.95
N LEU A 106 -14.29 -0.76 3.60
CA LEU A 106 -13.94 -2.18 3.55
C LEU A 106 -14.19 -2.78 2.15
N GLU A 107 -15.34 -2.49 1.55
CA GLU A 107 -15.68 -2.91 0.18
C GLU A 107 -14.67 -2.36 -0.83
N MET A 108 -14.26 -1.09 -0.69
CA MET A 108 -13.23 -0.49 -1.52
C MET A 108 -11.89 -1.23 -1.44
N ALA A 109 -11.42 -1.60 -0.25
CA ALA A 109 -10.16 -2.34 -0.10
C ALA A 109 -10.26 -3.74 -0.73
N SER A 110 -11.38 -4.42 -0.52
CA SER A 110 -11.66 -5.74 -1.11
C SER A 110 -11.71 -5.67 -2.64
N ASP A 111 -12.49 -4.74 -3.20
CA ASP A 111 -12.62 -4.54 -4.64
C ASP A 111 -11.29 -4.16 -5.29
N ALA A 112 -10.48 -3.34 -4.62
CA ALA A 112 -9.13 -3.02 -5.09
C ALA A 112 -8.24 -4.26 -5.12
N PHE A 113 -8.20 -5.03 -4.03
CA PHE A 113 -7.45 -6.27 -3.95
C PHE A 113 -7.78 -7.20 -5.14
N PHE A 114 -9.06 -7.37 -5.44
CA PHE A 114 -9.46 -8.21 -6.56
C PHE A 114 -9.23 -7.59 -7.94
N THR A 115 -9.42 -6.29 -8.09
CA THR A 115 -9.08 -5.57 -9.33
C THR A 115 -7.60 -5.76 -9.67
N TRP A 116 -6.71 -5.71 -8.68
CA TRP A 116 -5.29 -5.96 -8.84
C TRP A 116 -4.92 -7.43 -9.14
N LEU A 117 -5.77 -8.39 -8.75
CA LEU A 117 -5.59 -9.77 -9.16
C LEU A 117 -6.04 -9.96 -10.61
N ALA A 118 -7.19 -9.41 -10.98
CA ALA A 118 -7.81 -9.64 -12.27
C ALA A 118 -7.18 -8.89 -13.43
N LEU A 119 -6.77 -7.63 -13.22
CA LEU A 119 -6.10 -6.84 -14.24
C LEU A 119 -4.62 -7.26 -14.33
N SER A 120 -4.12 -7.39 -15.55
CA SER A 120 -2.69 -7.63 -15.77
C SER A 120 -1.83 -6.42 -15.31
N PRO A 121 -0.66 -6.63 -14.66
CA PRO A 121 0.13 -5.54 -14.08
C PRO A 121 0.52 -4.41 -15.04
N ASP A 122 0.81 -4.70 -16.30
CA ASP A 122 1.20 -3.71 -17.32
C ASP A 122 0.10 -2.68 -17.67
N ARG A 123 -1.13 -2.90 -17.20
CA ARG A 123 -2.28 -2.01 -17.38
C ARG A 123 -2.72 -1.29 -16.11
N MET A 124 -2.02 -1.48 -15.00
CA MET A 124 -2.33 -0.86 -13.70
C MET A 124 -1.82 0.59 -13.61
N TRP A 125 -2.22 1.42 -14.57
CA TRP A 125 -1.79 2.82 -14.62
C TRP A 125 -2.87 3.72 -15.22
N VAL A 126 -2.74 5.01 -14.96
CA VAL A 126 -3.57 6.08 -15.49
C VAL A 126 -2.70 7.25 -15.94
N ASN A 127 -3.21 8.09 -16.84
CA ASN A 127 -2.49 9.19 -17.44
C ASN A 127 -3.45 10.33 -17.81
N LEU A 128 -3.16 11.52 -17.30
CA LEU A 128 -3.75 12.78 -17.70
C LEU A 128 -2.72 13.61 -18.48
N ASN A 129 -2.86 13.57 -19.80
CA ASN A 129 -2.06 14.34 -20.74
C ASN A 129 -2.98 14.86 -21.86
N PRO A 130 -3.01 16.18 -22.15
CA PRO A 130 -3.87 16.75 -23.17
C PRO A 130 -3.54 16.25 -24.59
N ASP A 131 -2.29 15.89 -24.85
CA ASP A 131 -1.85 15.36 -26.16
C ASP A 131 -2.17 13.86 -26.33
N GLN A 132 -2.66 13.19 -25.29
CA GLN A 132 -2.91 11.75 -25.30
C GLN A 132 -4.34 11.41 -24.82
N PRO A 133 -5.38 11.98 -25.47
CA PRO A 133 -6.78 11.77 -25.07
C PRO A 133 -7.20 10.30 -25.10
N ASP A 134 -6.60 9.47 -25.94
CA ASP A 134 -6.98 8.07 -26.12
C ASP A 134 -6.13 7.11 -25.28
N THR A 135 -5.25 7.66 -24.43
CA THR A 135 -4.32 6.90 -23.58
C THR A 135 -4.47 7.36 -22.13
N ILE A 136 -5.73 7.44 -21.66
CA ILE A 136 -6.04 7.82 -20.28
C ILE A 136 -5.80 6.66 -19.33
N MET A 137 -6.37 5.48 -19.64
CA MET A 137 -6.23 4.24 -18.87
C MET A 137 -6.94 3.08 -19.61
N ASP A 138 -6.69 1.85 -19.18
CA ASP A 138 -7.40 0.65 -19.68
C ASP A 138 -8.93 0.79 -19.53
N GLU A 139 -9.66 0.25 -20.50
CA GLU A 139 -11.13 0.38 -20.59
C GLU A 139 -11.86 -0.40 -19.49
N GLY A 140 -11.42 -1.62 -19.17
CA GLY A 140 -11.96 -2.38 -18.05
C GLY A 140 -11.61 -1.71 -16.73
N PHE A 141 -10.37 -1.24 -16.58
CA PHE A 141 -9.92 -0.55 -15.38
C PHE A 141 -10.69 0.75 -15.13
N SER A 142 -11.11 1.45 -16.18
CA SER A 142 -11.93 2.66 -16.05
C SER A 142 -13.35 2.42 -15.51
N LYS A 143 -13.77 1.16 -15.40
CA LYS A 143 -15.08 0.76 -14.88
C LYS A 143 -15.03 0.33 -13.41
N THR A 144 -13.88 0.49 -12.74
CA THR A 144 -13.70 0.13 -11.33
C THR A 144 -13.45 1.36 -10.46
N ASP A 145 -13.83 1.28 -9.18
CA ASP A 145 -13.48 2.32 -8.21
C ASP A 145 -11.96 2.49 -8.07
N THR A 146 -11.19 1.42 -8.20
CA THR A 146 -9.72 1.48 -8.15
C THR A 146 -9.14 2.34 -9.27
N GLY A 147 -9.63 2.18 -10.49
CA GLY A 147 -9.22 2.99 -11.64
C GLY A 147 -9.60 4.46 -11.48
N ARG A 148 -10.82 4.73 -11.00
CA ARG A 148 -11.26 6.08 -10.61
C ARG A 148 -10.34 6.72 -9.58
N ILE A 149 -10.03 6.00 -8.49
CA ILE A 149 -9.20 6.49 -7.39
C ILE A 149 -7.82 6.92 -7.91
N LEU A 150 -7.20 6.12 -8.78
CA LEU A 150 -5.91 6.49 -9.37
C LEU A 150 -6.00 7.76 -10.21
N LEU A 151 -7.02 7.89 -11.07
CA LEU A 151 -7.16 9.04 -11.97
C LEU A 151 -7.51 10.33 -11.23
N GLU A 152 -8.38 10.27 -10.22
CA GLU A 152 -8.71 11.43 -9.38
C GLU A 152 -7.52 11.85 -8.50
N ALA A 153 -6.73 10.89 -7.99
CA ALA A 153 -5.53 11.22 -7.24
C ALA A 153 -4.45 11.86 -8.11
N ASP A 154 -4.33 11.48 -9.38
CA ASP A 154 -3.46 12.15 -10.34
C ASP A 154 -3.86 13.61 -10.56
N MET A 155 -5.16 13.87 -10.76
CA MET A 155 -5.68 15.24 -10.87
C MET A 155 -5.41 16.06 -9.62
N GLU A 156 -5.61 15.48 -8.43
CA GLU A 156 -5.35 16.18 -7.17
C GLU A 156 -3.86 16.45 -6.94
N MET A 157 -2.98 15.53 -7.35
CA MET A 157 -1.53 15.71 -7.27
C MET A 157 -1.04 16.82 -8.18
N LYS A 158 -1.64 16.98 -9.37
CA LYS A 158 -1.36 18.14 -10.24
C LYS A 158 -1.72 19.46 -9.58
N ARG A 159 -2.86 19.51 -8.88
CA ARG A 159 -3.28 20.69 -8.13
C ARG A 159 -2.36 20.98 -6.94
N ASP A 160 -1.92 19.97 -6.22
CA ASP A 160 -0.91 20.13 -5.16
C ASP A 160 0.43 20.59 -5.70
N TRP A 161 0.84 20.09 -6.86
CA TRP A 161 2.04 20.53 -7.53
C TRP A 161 1.96 22.02 -7.88
N SER A 162 0.87 22.46 -8.49
CA SER A 162 0.61 23.87 -8.77
C SER A 162 0.60 24.72 -7.51
N ARG A 163 -0.05 24.27 -6.43
CA ARG A 163 -0.06 24.97 -5.13
C ARG A 163 1.32 25.08 -4.51
N ALA A 164 2.17 24.07 -4.65
CA ALA A 164 3.53 24.07 -4.13
C ALA A 164 4.45 25.06 -4.87
N LEU A 165 4.05 25.52 -6.07
CA LEU A 165 4.77 26.51 -6.86
C LEU A 165 4.41 27.96 -6.49
N ASP A 166 3.54 28.19 -5.50
CA ASP A 166 3.18 29.54 -5.04
C ASP A 166 4.44 30.35 -4.66
N PRO A 167 4.76 31.46 -5.35
CA PRO A 167 5.98 32.23 -5.10
C PRO A 167 5.98 32.92 -3.73
N LYS A 168 4.82 33.02 -3.07
CA LYS A 168 4.68 33.65 -1.74
C LYS A 168 4.89 32.65 -0.60
N LYS A 169 4.95 31.35 -0.87
CA LYS A 169 5.01 30.28 0.14
C LYS A 169 6.17 29.33 -0.12
N SER A 170 6.77 28.79 0.94
CA SER A 170 7.72 27.69 0.79
C SER A 170 6.97 26.40 0.42
N PRO A 171 7.49 25.54 -0.48
CA PRO A 171 8.80 25.62 -1.13
C PRO A 171 8.85 26.45 -2.44
N GLY A 172 7.70 26.96 -2.92
CA GLY A 172 7.58 27.69 -4.17
C GLY A 172 8.46 28.94 -4.21
N LYS A 173 8.53 29.69 -3.11
CA LYS A 173 9.42 30.86 -2.95
C LYS A 173 10.89 30.50 -3.23
N GLU A 174 11.42 29.47 -2.59
CA GLU A 174 12.81 29.03 -2.76
C GLU A 174 13.06 28.51 -4.19
N PHE A 175 12.10 27.77 -4.73
CA PHE A 175 12.16 27.28 -6.11
C PHE A 175 12.23 28.43 -7.11
N MET A 176 11.30 29.40 -7.04
CA MET A 176 11.21 30.51 -7.99
C MET A 176 12.42 31.44 -7.92
N ALA A 177 12.95 31.68 -6.71
CA ALA A 177 14.16 32.50 -6.52
C ALA A 177 15.43 31.87 -7.12
N ALA A 178 15.46 30.54 -7.28
CA ALA A 178 16.62 29.81 -7.80
C ALA A 178 16.61 29.61 -9.32
N LEU A 179 15.50 29.92 -10.00
CA LEU A 179 15.34 29.72 -11.44
C LEU A 179 16.02 30.82 -12.26
N PRO A 180 16.42 30.52 -13.51
CA PRO A 180 16.74 31.57 -14.48
C PRO A 180 15.52 32.45 -14.73
N GLN A 181 15.77 33.73 -14.98
CA GLN A 181 14.74 34.69 -15.34
C GLN A 181 14.73 34.94 -16.85
N VAL A 182 13.52 35.03 -17.41
CA VAL A 182 13.26 35.46 -18.78
C VAL A 182 12.36 36.68 -18.67
N ASP A 183 12.78 37.81 -19.25
CA ASP A 183 12.05 39.08 -19.18
C ASP A 183 11.71 39.51 -17.73
N GLY A 184 12.58 39.18 -16.77
CA GLY A 184 12.42 39.49 -15.34
C GLY A 184 11.52 38.54 -14.55
N VAL A 185 11.01 37.46 -15.16
CA VAL A 185 10.12 36.46 -14.54
C VAL A 185 10.82 35.10 -14.47
N PRO A 186 10.74 34.36 -13.35
CA PRO A 186 11.25 32.99 -13.24
C PRO A 186 10.68 32.08 -14.32
N CYS A 187 11.54 31.31 -14.97
CA CYS A 187 11.15 30.42 -16.05
C CYS A 187 11.75 29.01 -15.86
N TRP A 188 10.99 27.98 -16.23
CA TRP A 188 11.43 26.59 -16.22
C TRP A 188 10.83 25.82 -17.39
N GLY A 189 11.41 24.64 -17.68
CA GLY A 189 10.96 23.78 -18.77
C GLY A 189 9.70 22.98 -18.44
N PRO A 190 8.96 22.54 -19.46
CA PRO A 190 7.79 21.68 -19.28
C PRO A 190 8.16 20.31 -18.71
N GLY A 191 7.23 19.70 -17.99
CA GLY A 191 7.48 18.42 -17.36
C GLY A 191 6.22 17.64 -17.04
N ARG A 192 6.44 16.36 -16.73
CA ARG A 192 5.42 15.42 -16.28
C ARG A 192 5.70 15.01 -14.83
N ASN A 193 4.62 14.83 -14.07
CA ASN A 193 4.64 14.38 -12.69
C ASN A 193 3.79 13.12 -12.55
N TRP A 194 4.25 12.13 -11.80
CA TRP A 194 3.45 10.92 -11.58
C TRP A 194 3.72 10.27 -10.23
N ILE A 195 2.72 9.55 -9.72
CA ILE A 195 2.82 8.77 -8.49
C ILE A 195 3.17 7.32 -8.84
N VAL A 196 4.06 6.70 -8.05
CA VAL A 196 4.35 5.26 -8.11
C VAL A 196 4.39 4.65 -6.72
N PRO A 197 4.18 3.33 -6.59
CA PRO A 197 4.52 2.58 -5.38
C PRO A 197 5.99 2.72 -5.00
N GLY A 198 6.27 3.20 -3.79
CA GLY A 198 7.55 3.00 -3.15
C GLY A 198 7.72 1.55 -2.69
N PRO A 199 8.89 1.11 -2.24
CA PRO A 199 9.04 -0.25 -1.72
C PRO A 199 8.25 -0.44 -0.41
N ALA A 200 7.21 -1.28 -0.43
CA ALA A 200 6.47 -1.62 0.78
C ALA A 200 7.37 -2.39 1.75
N LYS A 201 7.44 -1.95 3.02
CA LYS A 201 8.11 -2.72 4.07
C LYS A 201 7.17 -3.81 4.54
N VAL A 202 7.59 -5.05 4.43
CA VAL A 202 6.75 -6.21 4.72
C VAL A 202 7.47 -7.22 5.58
N ARG A 203 6.71 -8.11 6.21
CA ARG A 203 7.22 -9.32 6.83
C ARG A 203 6.41 -10.51 6.35
N GLU A 204 7.05 -11.45 5.67
CA GLU A 204 6.43 -12.75 5.38
C GLU A 204 6.75 -13.71 6.53
N GLN A 205 5.71 -14.19 7.23
CA GLN A 205 5.83 -15.06 8.40
C GLN A 205 4.53 -15.84 8.63
N ASP A 206 4.63 -17.05 9.19
CA ASP A 206 3.49 -17.92 9.51
C ASP A 206 2.57 -18.21 8.31
N GLY A 207 3.13 -18.15 7.09
CA GLY A 207 2.40 -18.35 5.84
C GLY A 207 1.60 -17.13 5.38
N GLY A 208 1.63 -16.00 6.10
CA GLY A 208 1.00 -14.74 5.69
C GLY A 208 2.02 -13.63 5.41
N ILE A 209 1.50 -12.44 5.08
CA ILE A 209 2.26 -11.21 4.89
C ILE A 209 1.72 -10.10 5.78
N TYR A 210 2.61 -9.50 6.58
CA TYR A 210 2.38 -8.25 7.29
C TYR A 210 2.86 -7.08 6.43
N ILE A 211 1.99 -6.10 6.22
CA ILE A 211 2.26 -4.84 5.55
C ILE A 211 2.53 -3.80 6.64
N LEU A 212 3.78 -3.36 6.76
CA LEU A 212 4.24 -2.52 7.86
C LEU A 212 4.31 -1.05 7.48
N ASP A 213 4.58 -0.79 6.21
CA ASP A 213 4.70 0.53 5.61
C ASP A 213 4.53 0.39 4.09
N ALA A 214 3.82 1.31 3.46
CA ALA A 214 3.52 1.29 2.04
C ALA A 214 3.59 2.73 1.48
N PRO A 215 4.80 3.31 1.39
CA PRO A 215 4.95 4.69 0.95
C PRO A 215 4.70 4.84 -0.55
N LEU A 216 4.13 5.96 -0.95
CA LEU A 216 4.01 6.38 -2.35
C LEU A 216 5.12 7.37 -2.69
N LEU A 217 5.67 7.26 -3.89
CA LEU A 217 6.70 8.15 -4.40
C LEU A 217 6.13 9.05 -5.48
N VAL A 218 6.58 10.29 -5.52
CA VAL A 218 6.28 11.23 -6.61
C VAL A 218 7.54 11.37 -7.48
N HIS A 219 7.34 11.36 -8.79
CA HIS A 219 8.40 11.54 -9.76
C HIS A 219 8.14 12.72 -10.68
N HIS A 220 9.22 13.32 -11.16
CA HIS A 220 9.22 14.41 -12.11
C HIS A 220 10.25 14.17 -13.21
N ALA A 221 9.88 14.45 -14.45
CA ALA A 221 10.77 14.40 -15.61
C ALA A 221 10.39 15.46 -16.65
N PRO A 222 11.35 15.96 -17.44
CA PRO A 222 11.04 16.85 -18.55
C PRO A 222 10.16 16.12 -19.58
N MET A 223 9.20 16.83 -20.16
CA MET A 223 8.33 16.34 -21.21
C MET A 223 7.80 17.52 -22.01
N ASP A 224 7.98 17.48 -23.33
CA ASP A 224 7.38 18.46 -24.22
C ASP A 224 5.93 18.08 -24.54
N PHE A 225 5.12 19.10 -24.81
CA PHE A 225 3.73 18.97 -25.25
C PHE A 225 3.44 19.89 -26.44
N THR A 226 2.47 19.47 -27.25
CA THR A 226 1.97 20.19 -28.43
C THR A 226 0.76 21.04 -28.12
N THR A 227 -0.07 20.63 -27.15
CA THR A 227 -1.20 21.43 -26.69
C THR A 227 -0.70 22.75 -26.10
N PRO A 228 -1.17 23.91 -26.59
CA PRO A 228 -0.79 25.19 -26.00
C PRO A 228 -1.34 25.33 -24.57
N GLY A 229 -0.45 25.70 -23.64
CA GLY A 229 -0.85 26.19 -22.32
C GLY A 229 -1.17 27.69 -22.35
N PRO A 230 -1.62 28.27 -21.24
CA PRO A 230 -1.85 29.71 -21.12
C PRO A 230 -0.52 30.48 -21.10
N GLY A 231 -0.55 31.71 -21.62
CA GLY A 231 0.59 32.61 -21.65
C GLY A 231 1.64 32.29 -22.72
N GLU A 232 2.71 33.11 -22.77
CA GLU A 232 3.84 32.88 -23.67
C GLU A 232 4.73 31.75 -23.14
N ARG A 233 5.20 30.89 -24.05
CA ARG A 233 6.13 29.80 -23.75
C ARG A 233 7.55 30.31 -23.48
N CYS A 234 7.81 30.79 -22.25
CA CYS A 234 9.13 31.25 -21.82
C CYS A 234 10.20 30.14 -21.95
N ASP A 235 9.80 28.86 -21.87
CA ASP A 235 10.69 27.72 -21.98
C ASP A 235 11.41 27.62 -23.33
N THR A 236 10.88 28.26 -24.38
CA THR A 236 11.53 28.33 -25.70
C THR A 236 12.77 29.21 -25.70
N LYS A 237 12.90 30.13 -24.73
CA LYS A 237 14.04 31.04 -24.55
C LYS A 237 15.14 30.45 -23.64
N LEU A 238 14.90 29.30 -23.02
CA LEU A 238 15.87 28.63 -22.12
C LEU A 238 16.80 27.68 -22.88
N THR A 239 18.08 27.66 -22.48
CA THR A 239 19.02 26.61 -22.93
C THR A 239 18.68 25.25 -22.31
N ARG A 240 19.25 24.18 -22.87
CA ARG A 240 19.08 22.83 -22.32
C ARG A 240 19.59 22.74 -20.87
N GLU A 241 20.73 23.34 -20.58
CA GLU A 241 21.35 23.32 -19.25
C GLU A 241 20.47 24.03 -18.22
N GLN A 242 19.81 25.12 -18.62
CA GLN A 242 18.84 25.85 -17.80
C GLN A 242 17.58 25.00 -17.53
N LYS A 243 17.04 24.31 -18.54
CA LYS A 243 15.92 23.37 -18.35
C LYS A 243 16.29 22.23 -17.41
N ASP A 244 17.47 21.64 -17.58
CA ASP A 244 17.97 20.58 -16.72
C ASP A 244 18.20 21.08 -15.28
N ALA A 245 18.63 22.33 -15.09
CA ALA A 245 18.71 22.96 -13.77
C ALA A 245 17.32 23.11 -13.14
N GLY A 246 16.31 23.56 -13.90
CA GLY A 246 14.92 23.64 -13.45
C GLY A 246 14.38 22.28 -12.99
N VAL A 247 14.66 21.21 -13.73
CA VAL A 247 14.29 19.83 -13.33
C VAL A 247 14.95 19.43 -12.01
N ARG A 248 16.22 19.78 -11.79
CA ARG A 248 16.90 19.50 -10.50
C ARG A 248 16.27 20.27 -9.35
N LEU A 249 15.94 21.55 -9.56
CA LEU A 249 15.28 22.39 -8.56
C LEU A 249 13.87 21.89 -8.22
N MET A 250 13.09 21.46 -9.22
CA MET A 250 11.77 20.82 -8.99
C MET A 250 11.89 19.59 -8.09
N LYS A 251 12.87 18.72 -8.36
CA LYS A 251 13.12 17.51 -7.56
C LYS A 251 13.60 17.82 -6.14
N GLN A 252 14.31 18.93 -5.96
CA GLN A 252 14.84 19.34 -4.67
C GLN A 252 13.76 19.97 -3.78
N TRP A 253 12.94 20.85 -4.33
CA TRP A 253 12.06 21.72 -3.54
C TRP A 253 10.60 21.29 -3.60
N ILE A 254 10.07 21.02 -4.79
CA ILE A 254 8.64 20.81 -5.00
C ILE A 254 8.25 19.36 -4.78
N MET A 255 9.00 18.43 -5.38
CA MET A 255 8.70 17.00 -5.33
C MET A 255 8.58 16.44 -3.90
N PRO A 256 9.47 16.76 -2.93
CA PRO A 256 9.33 16.25 -1.57
C PRO A 256 8.07 16.77 -0.86
N ALA A 257 7.71 18.05 -1.06
CA ALA A 257 6.52 18.63 -0.46
C ALA A 257 5.23 18.02 -0.99
N VAL A 258 5.16 17.73 -2.30
CA VAL A 258 4.00 17.04 -2.88
C VAL A 258 3.97 15.57 -2.45
N GLN A 259 5.12 14.89 -2.39
CA GLN A 259 5.19 13.51 -1.91
C GLN A 259 4.72 13.38 -0.46
N GLU A 260 5.07 14.33 0.41
CA GLU A 260 4.59 14.39 1.79
C GLU A 260 3.06 14.41 1.83
N LYS A 261 2.44 15.29 1.03
CA LYS A 261 0.97 15.36 0.91
C LYS A 261 0.35 14.06 0.42
N VAL A 262 0.93 13.43 -0.60
CA VAL A 262 0.44 12.15 -1.12
C VAL A 262 0.44 11.06 -0.02
N ASN A 263 1.43 11.07 0.87
CA ASN A 263 1.53 10.08 1.95
C ASN A 263 0.69 10.42 3.19
N HIS A 264 0.35 11.69 3.42
CA HIS A 264 -0.24 12.10 4.70
C HIS A 264 -1.55 12.89 4.61
N ASP A 265 -1.81 13.64 3.52
CA ASP A 265 -3.07 14.39 3.41
C ASP A 265 -4.26 13.40 3.30
N PRO A 266 -5.41 13.68 3.96
CA PRO A 266 -6.59 12.81 3.94
C PRO A 266 -7.17 12.55 2.56
N LYS A 267 -7.03 13.51 1.63
CA LYS A 267 -7.54 13.38 0.25
C LYS A 267 -6.87 12.27 -0.57
N TYR A 268 -5.71 11.77 -0.14
CA TYR A 268 -5.05 10.61 -0.75
C TYR A 268 -5.22 9.32 0.05
N ALA A 269 -6.05 9.31 1.10
CA ALA A 269 -6.27 8.12 1.93
C ALA A 269 -6.78 6.93 1.10
N ASP A 270 -7.69 7.19 0.15
CA ASP A 270 -8.19 6.14 -0.75
C ASP A 270 -7.07 5.58 -1.65
N LEU A 271 -6.13 6.43 -2.13
CA LEU A 271 -4.97 5.98 -2.91
C LEU A 271 -4.04 5.07 -2.08
N ARG A 272 -3.80 5.40 -0.81
CA ARG A 272 -3.00 4.57 0.10
C ARG A 272 -3.70 3.25 0.44
N ARG A 273 -5.03 3.26 0.64
CA ARG A 273 -5.83 2.04 0.83
C ARG A 273 -5.78 1.10 -0.37
N VAL A 274 -5.88 1.61 -1.60
CA VAL A 274 -5.75 0.75 -2.78
C VAL A 274 -4.31 0.25 -2.97
N TYR A 275 -3.30 1.01 -2.51
CA TYR A 275 -1.91 0.57 -2.56
C TYR A 275 -1.61 -0.58 -1.58
N THR A 276 -2.07 -0.52 -0.33
CA THR A 276 -1.92 -1.65 0.60
C THR A 276 -2.62 -2.91 0.06
N SER A 277 -3.78 -2.74 -0.58
CA SER A 277 -4.49 -3.82 -1.29
C SER A 277 -3.67 -4.39 -2.47
N ARG A 278 -2.94 -3.53 -3.22
CA ARG A 278 -2.03 -3.93 -4.32
C ARG A 278 -0.87 -4.79 -3.80
N VAL A 279 -0.30 -4.46 -2.64
CA VAL A 279 0.77 -5.22 -2.00
C VAL A 279 0.28 -6.62 -1.61
N ALA A 280 -0.90 -6.72 -1.00
CA ALA A 280 -1.52 -8.00 -0.67
C ALA A 280 -1.83 -8.85 -1.92
N ALA A 281 -2.44 -8.24 -2.94
CA ALA A 281 -2.77 -8.92 -4.19
C ALA A 281 -1.51 -9.46 -4.89
N GLU A 282 -0.41 -8.69 -4.90
CA GLU A 282 0.88 -9.15 -5.42
C GLU A 282 1.39 -10.40 -4.69
N TRP A 283 1.29 -10.39 -3.36
CA TRP A 283 1.75 -11.52 -2.58
C TRP A 283 0.89 -12.77 -2.81
N ILE A 284 -0.43 -12.62 -2.96
CA ILE A 284 -1.35 -13.71 -3.31
C ILE A 284 -1.03 -14.27 -4.70
N ARG A 285 -0.84 -13.42 -5.71
CA ARG A 285 -0.36 -13.80 -7.04
C ARG A 285 0.92 -14.63 -6.97
N GLN A 286 1.87 -14.22 -6.13
CA GLN A 286 3.12 -14.95 -5.91
C GLN A 286 2.94 -16.27 -5.16
N GLN A 287 1.95 -16.40 -4.27
CA GLN A 287 1.65 -17.69 -3.62
C GLN A 287 0.95 -18.63 -4.59
N ASP A 288 0.01 -18.12 -5.38
CA ASP A 288 -0.73 -18.88 -6.39
C ASP A 288 0.19 -19.49 -7.45
N ALA A 289 1.18 -18.71 -7.91
CA ALA A 289 2.20 -19.18 -8.84
C ALA A 289 3.04 -20.36 -8.30
N LYS A 290 3.17 -20.50 -6.97
CA LYS A 290 3.84 -21.66 -6.34
C LYS A 290 2.88 -22.84 -6.20
N LYS A 291 1.63 -22.56 -5.87
CA LYS A 291 0.56 -23.54 -5.68
C LYS A 291 -0.78 -22.87 -5.87
N ALA A 292 -1.56 -23.35 -6.84
CA ALA A 292 -2.87 -22.82 -7.15
C ALA A 292 -3.77 -22.71 -5.91
N THR A 293 -4.38 -21.55 -5.76
CA THR A 293 -5.27 -21.13 -4.67
C THR A 293 -6.70 -20.98 -5.18
N ASP A 294 -7.63 -20.57 -4.30
CA ASP A 294 -8.98 -20.21 -4.74
C ASP A 294 -9.02 -18.92 -5.58
N PHE A 295 -7.93 -18.15 -5.64
CA PHE A 295 -7.81 -16.94 -6.45
C PHE A 295 -7.31 -17.20 -7.88
N HIS A 296 -6.88 -18.43 -8.19
CA HIS A 296 -6.28 -18.79 -9.49
C HIS A 296 -7.15 -18.38 -10.69
N ALA A 297 -8.47 -18.56 -10.60
CA ALA A 297 -9.40 -18.20 -11.67
C ALA A 297 -9.64 -16.69 -11.84
N ILE A 298 -9.23 -15.89 -10.86
CA ILE A 298 -9.33 -14.42 -10.91
C ILE A 298 -8.06 -13.84 -11.52
N ILE A 299 -6.89 -14.38 -11.15
CA ILE A 299 -5.59 -13.84 -11.52
C ILE A 299 -5.47 -13.74 -13.05
N ASP A 300 -5.22 -12.53 -13.55
CA ASP A 300 -5.08 -12.19 -14.98
C ASP A 300 -6.27 -12.60 -15.85
N SER A 301 -7.46 -12.69 -15.26
CA SER A 301 -8.69 -13.04 -15.97
C SER A 301 -9.26 -11.91 -16.84
N ASP A 302 -8.84 -10.67 -16.60
CA ASP A 302 -9.39 -9.45 -17.20
C ASP A 302 -10.90 -9.22 -16.99
N ASP A 303 -11.54 -10.02 -16.13
CA ASP A 303 -12.95 -9.86 -15.80
C ASP A 303 -13.13 -8.97 -14.57
N LEU A 304 -13.28 -7.67 -14.82
CA LEU A 304 -13.48 -6.65 -13.79
C LEU A 304 -14.95 -6.39 -13.45
N ARG A 305 -15.90 -7.08 -14.09
CA ARG A 305 -17.35 -6.80 -13.96
C ARG A 305 -17.87 -6.96 -12.54
N ARG A 306 -17.16 -7.71 -11.70
CA ARG A 306 -17.50 -7.99 -10.30
C ARG A 306 -17.12 -6.88 -9.32
N TRP A 307 -16.24 -5.96 -9.73
CA TRP A 307 -15.74 -4.85 -8.91
C TRP A 307 -15.96 -3.52 -9.64
N PRO A 308 -17.23 -3.18 -9.95
CA PRO A 308 -17.56 -1.99 -10.72
C PRO A 308 -17.42 -0.72 -9.89
N LEU A 309 -17.59 0.43 -10.52
CA LEU A 309 -17.89 1.69 -9.83
C LEU A 309 -19.14 1.54 -8.95
N ARG A 310 -19.01 1.86 -7.65
CA ARG A 310 -20.07 1.68 -6.64
C ARG A 310 -20.66 2.99 -6.15
N GLY A 311 -21.80 2.88 -5.47
CA GLY A 311 -22.43 3.99 -4.76
C GLY A 311 -22.66 5.22 -5.65
N GLU A 312 -22.18 6.37 -5.19
CA GLU A 312 -22.23 7.65 -5.90
C GLU A 312 -21.33 7.70 -7.16
N ASN A 313 -20.37 6.78 -7.28
CA ASN A 313 -19.41 6.76 -8.39
C ASN A 313 -19.93 6.03 -9.64
N LYS A 314 -21.13 5.44 -9.61
CA LYS A 314 -21.70 4.67 -10.73
C LYS A 314 -21.77 5.46 -12.04
N GLY A 315 -21.91 6.79 -11.96
CA GLY A 315 -21.93 7.69 -13.12
C GLY A 315 -20.58 8.34 -13.45
N TRP A 316 -19.49 7.92 -12.80
CA TRP A 316 -18.17 8.48 -13.04
C TRP A 316 -17.65 8.11 -14.44
N ASP A 317 -16.99 9.06 -15.09
CA ASP A 317 -16.36 8.88 -16.40
C ASP A 317 -14.96 9.50 -16.41
N LYS A 318 -13.97 8.70 -16.86
CA LYS A 318 -12.58 9.13 -17.06
C LYS A 318 -12.48 10.34 -18.00
N ARG A 319 -13.39 10.47 -18.98
CA ARG A 319 -13.41 11.60 -19.92
C ARG A 319 -13.70 12.91 -19.20
N THR A 320 -14.62 12.92 -18.24
CA THR A 320 -14.90 14.12 -17.43
C THR A 320 -13.66 14.59 -16.68
N VAL A 321 -12.86 13.66 -16.12
CA VAL A 321 -11.59 14.02 -15.45
C VAL A 321 -10.57 14.57 -16.43
N TRP A 322 -10.42 13.94 -17.59
CA TRP A 322 -9.53 14.42 -18.65
C TRP A 322 -9.93 15.80 -19.16
N GLU A 323 -11.22 16.07 -19.34
CA GLU A 323 -11.72 17.39 -19.75
C GLU A 323 -11.44 18.46 -18.68
N ARG A 324 -11.64 18.14 -17.39
CA ARG A 324 -11.25 19.04 -16.29
C ARG A 324 -9.75 19.33 -16.31
N MET A 325 -8.92 18.31 -16.50
CA MET A 325 -7.48 18.48 -16.60
C MET A 325 -7.09 19.31 -17.82
N ARG A 326 -7.67 19.04 -19.00
CA ARG A 326 -7.41 19.80 -20.22
C ARG A 326 -7.77 21.27 -20.03
N LYS A 327 -8.94 21.55 -19.43
CA LYS A 327 -9.35 22.91 -19.11
C LYS A 327 -8.36 23.59 -18.17
N SER A 328 -7.98 22.92 -17.09
CA SER A 328 -6.95 23.39 -16.13
C SER A 328 -5.62 23.68 -16.84
N PHE A 329 -5.22 22.82 -17.78
CA PHE A 329 -4.00 22.96 -18.56
C PHE A 329 -4.04 24.13 -19.55
N THR A 330 -5.14 24.32 -20.28
CA THR A 330 -5.23 25.33 -21.36
C THR A 330 -5.63 26.71 -20.85
N GLU A 331 -6.46 26.78 -19.81
CA GLU A 331 -6.98 28.04 -19.26
C GLU A 331 -6.21 28.50 -18.01
N GLY A 332 -5.46 27.59 -17.37
CA GLY A 332 -4.71 27.86 -16.14
C GLY A 332 -5.61 27.91 -14.90
N GLU A 333 -5.70 26.79 -14.18
CA GLU A 333 -6.42 26.71 -12.89
C GLU A 333 -5.68 27.46 -11.77
N PHE A 334 -4.36 27.55 -11.85
CA PHE A 334 -3.52 28.27 -10.89
C PHE A 334 -2.62 29.27 -11.61
N GLN A 335 -2.79 30.54 -11.24
CA GLN A 335 -2.02 31.67 -11.76
C GLN A 335 -1.46 32.45 -10.57
N TYR A 336 -0.19 32.81 -10.65
CA TYR A 336 0.49 33.57 -9.61
C TYR A 336 1.08 34.85 -10.20
N GLU A 337 0.82 35.98 -9.56
CA GLU A 337 1.46 37.24 -9.92
C GLU A 337 2.90 37.28 -9.41
N TRP A 338 3.80 37.73 -10.27
CA TRP A 338 5.20 37.93 -9.90
C TRP A 338 5.45 39.39 -9.47
N PRO A 339 6.15 39.65 -8.35
CA PRO A 339 6.26 41.01 -7.78
C PRO A 339 6.84 42.09 -8.70
N SER A 340 7.71 41.73 -9.65
CA SER A 340 8.29 42.68 -10.62
C SER A 340 7.45 42.84 -11.89
N GLY A 341 6.21 42.34 -11.89
CA GLY A 341 5.33 42.26 -13.06
C GLY A 341 5.40 40.90 -13.74
N GLY A 342 4.29 40.49 -14.37
CA GLY A 342 4.14 39.22 -15.06
C GLY A 342 3.29 38.19 -14.32
N THR A 343 2.77 37.22 -15.07
CA THR A 343 1.92 36.13 -14.56
C THR A 343 2.62 34.80 -14.77
N ILE A 344 2.74 34.03 -13.70
CA ILE A 344 3.24 32.67 -13.69
C ILE A 344 2.06 31.71 -13.82
N TYR A 345 2.06 30.94 -14.91
CA TYR A 345 1.10 29.88 -15.14
C TYR A 345 1.67 28.54 -14.71
N THR A 346 0.89 27.76 -13.98
CA THR A 346 1.30 26.42 -13.56
C THR A 346 0.34 25.38 -14.12
N TYR A 347 0.89 24.42 -14.86
CA TYR A 347 0.14 23.32 -15.44
C TYR A 347 1.10 22.15 -15.63
N THR A 348 0.60 20.92 -15.41
CA THR A 348 1.43 19.72 -15.44
C THR A 348 0.66 18.54 -16.01
N VAL A 349 1.38 17.58 -16.60
CA VAL A 349 0.83 16.33 -17.15
C VAL A 349 1.36 15.14 -16.35
N GLY A 350 0.82 13.95 -16.58
CA GLY A 350 1.36 12.70 -16.04
C GLY A 350 0.29 11.82 -15.43
N GLY A 351 0.58 11.02 -14.40
CA GLY A 351 -0.31 9.91 -14.06
C GLY A 351 -0.08 9.25 -12.70
N VAL A 352 -0.64 8.06 -12.54
CA VAL A 352 -0.29 7.11 -11.48
C VAL A 352 0.05 5.78 -12.13
N ASP A 353 1.17 5.16 -11.75
CA ASP A 353 1.64 3.89 -12.31
C ASP A 353 1.90 2.87 -11.19
N PHE A 354 0.98 1.92 -11.05
CA PHE A 354 1.00 0.82 -10.08
C PHE A 354 1.34 -0.52 -10.74
N SER A 355 1.93 -0.48 -11.95
CA SER A 355 2.36 -1.70 -12.66
C SER A 355 3.40 -2.50 -11.89
N GLN A 356 4.17 -1.83 -11.04
CA GLN A 356 5.13 -2.44 -10.13
C GLN A 356 4.61 -2.40 -8.69
N ALA A 357 4.88 -3.47 -7.94
CA ALA A 357 4.64 -3.54 -6.49
C ALA A 357 5.94 -3.93 -5.76
N PRO A 358 6.95 -3.03 -5.73
CA PRO A 358 8.20 -3.32 -5.05
C PRO A 358 7.97 -3.54 -3.56
N LYS A 359 8.68 -4.50 -2.98
CA LYS A 359 8.63 -4.81 -1.55
C LYS A 359 10.02 -5.04 -0.97
N LYS A 360 10.17 -4.74 0.31
CA LYS A 360 11.35 -5.01 1.13
C LYS A 360 10.93 -5.85 2.34
N ASN A 361 11.34 -7.12 2.37
CA ASN A 361 11.08 -8.00 3.51
C ASN A 361 12.07 -7.70 4.65
N ILE A 362 11.57 -7.35 5.83
CA ILE A 362 12.42 -7.12 7.00
C ILE A 362 12.80 -8.45 7.68
N SER A 363 13.90 -8.45 8.41
CA SER A 363 14.35 -9.65 9.13
C SER A 363 13.39 -10.03 10.26
N GLY A 364 13.36 -11.33 10.61
CA GLY A 364 12.59 -11.78 11.78
C GLY A 364 13.03 -11.09 13.07
N THR A 365 14.32 -10.86 13.25
CA THR A 365 14.88 -10.14 14.40
C THR A 365 14.40 -8.69 14.47
N GLU A 366 14.46 -7.96 13.36
CA GLU A 366 13.95 -6.58 13.28
C GLU A 366 12.44 -6.53 13.54
N PHE A 367 11.70 -7.47 12.97
CA PHE A 367 10.26 -7.58 13.16
C PHE A 367 9.90 -7.86 14.62
N THR A 368 10.57 -8.81 15.29
CA THR A 368 10.35 -9.06 16.72
C THR A 368 10.75 -7.87 17.58
N ALA A 369 11.81 -7.14 17.23
CA ALA A 369 12.26 -5.97 17.98
C ALA A 369 11.29 -4.78 17.88
N ARG A 370 10.70 -4.55 16.70
CA ARG A 370 9.85 -3.37 16.44
C ARG A 370 8.33 -3.65 16.49
N HIS A 371 7.93 -4.90 16.31
CA HIS A 371 6.54 -5.33 16.14
C HIS A 371 6.22 -6.61 16.92
N ARG A 372 6.79 -6.77 18.12
CA ARG A 372 6.69 -7.99 18.95
C ARG A 372 5.26 -8.50 19.13
N GLU A 373 4.32 -7.60 19.41
CA GLU A 373 2.93 -7.95 19.70
C GLU A 373 2.09 -8.14 18.44
N LEU A 374 2.55 -7.64 17.30
CA LEU A 374 1.77 -7.56 16.07
C LEU A 374 1.25 -8.94 15.58
N PRO A 375 2.04 -10.03 15.60
CA PRO A 375 1.53 -11.34 15.20
C PRO A 375 0.38 -11.86 16.06
N ARG A 376 0.41 -11.53 17.36
CA ARG A 376 -0.67 -11.88 18.28
C ARG A 376 -1.87 -10.98 18.01
N THR A 377 -1.67 -9.67 17.91
CA THR A 377 -2.71 -8.68 17.61
C THR A 377 -3.47 -9.04 16.33
N THR A 378 -2.80 -9.41 15.24
CA THR A 378 -3.48 -9.81 13.99
C THR A 378 -4.23 -11.14 14.09
N LYS A 379 -3.77 -12.07 14.94
CA LYS A 379 -4.47 -13.34 15.18
C LYS A 379 -5.65 -13.17 16.13
N ASP A 380 -5.58 -12.19 17.02
CA ASP A 380 -6.66 -11.87 17.96
C ASP A 380 -7.71 -10.96 17.29
N SER A 381 -7.32 -10.14 16.30
CA SER A 381 -8.20 -9.20 15.60
C SER A 381 -9.35 -9.85 14.82
N VAL A 382 -9.22 -11.12 14.41
CA VAL A 382 -10.32 -11.88 13.77
C VAL A 382 -11.39 -12.34 14.77
N ARG A 383 -11.12 -12.29 16.08
CA ARG A 383 -12.06 -12.71 17.15
C ARG A 383 -12.61 -11.54 17.95
N ALA A 384 -11.83 -10.46 18.12
CA ALA A 384 -12.26 -9.25 18.81
C ALA A 384 -11.55 -8.02 18.23
N GLN A 385 -12.15 -6.84 18.33
CA GLN A 385 -11.42 -5.60 18.10
C GLN A 385 -10.27 -5.53 19.12
N THR A 386 -9.06 -5.28 18.63
CA THR A 386 -7.87 -5.17 19.50
C THR A 386 -7.19 -3.83 19.27
N SER A 387 -6.73 -3.19 20.34
CA SER A 387 -5.78 -2.07 20.23
C SER A 387 -4.35 -2.60 20.34
N ALA A 388 -3.42 -2.01 19.60
CA ALA A 388 -2.02 -2.17 19.97
C ALA A 388 -1.78 -1.40 21.27
N ARG A 389 -1.06 -2.03 22.21
CA ARG A 389 -0.73 -1.40 23.49
C ARG A 389 0.00 -0.09 23.20
N ASP A 390 -0.49 0.99 23.80
CA ASP A 390 0.08 2.34 23.71
C ASP A 390 -0.10 3.05 22.34
N THR A 391 -1.14 2.71 21.57
CA THR A 391 -1.48 3.43 20.32
C THR A 391 -2.98 3.71 20.21
N ASP A 392 -3.33 4.84 19.60
CA ASP A 392 -4.71 5.23 19.26
C ASP A 392 -5.22 4.52 17.98
N THR A 393 -4.85 3.25 17.81
CA THR A 393 -5.14 2.47 16.61
C THR A 393 -5.82 1.15 16.97
N ALA A 394 -6.87 0.81 16.23
CA ALA A 394 -7.53 -0.49 16.24
C ALA A 394 -7.00 -1.43 15.14
N PHE A 395 -6.93 -2.71 15.48
CA PHE A 395 -6.78 -3.83 14.56
C PHE A 395 -8.08 -4.63 14.53
N LEU A 396 -8.58 -4.81 13.31
CA LEU A 396 -9.89 -5.36 13.03
C LEU A 396 -9.73 -6.42 11.95
N GLY A 397 -10.06 -7.66 12.26
CA GLY A 397 -9.88 -8.79 11.36
C GLY A 397 -11.18 -9.34 10.80
N GLY A 398 -11.07 -9.99 9.65
CA GLY A 398 -12.07 -10.89 9.10
C GLY A 398 -11.44 -12.23 8.77
N SER A 399 -12.19 -13.31 8.94
CA SER A 399 -11.73 -14.67 8.68
C SER A 399 -12.74 -15.45 7.86
N GLY A 400 -12.26 -16.14 6.82
CA GLY A 400 -13.06 -17.07 6.02
C GLY A 400 -13.13 -18.50 6.60
N SER A 401 -12.43 -18.74 7.72
CA SER A 401 -12.28 -20.06 8.35
C SER A 401 -13.16 -20.28 9.57
N VAL A 402 -13.92 -19.28 10.02
CA VAL A 402 -14.77 -19.40 11.22
C VAL A 402 -15.94 -20.33 10.90
N PRO A 403 -16.08 -21.48 11.58
CA PRO A 403 -17.26 -22.32 11.43
C PRO A 403 -18.49 -21.55 11.91
N ALA A 404 -19.59 -21.66 11.16
CA ALA A 404 -20.91 -21.28 11.68
C ALA A 404 -21.22 -22.16 12.90
N GLY A 405 -21.04 -21.62 14.10
CA GLY A 405 -21.40 -22.28 15.35
C GLY A 405 -20.22 -22.46 16.30
N GLY A 406 -20.43 -22.00 17.55
CA GLY A 406 -19.45 -22.09 18.62
C GLY A 406 -18.96 -23.51 18.85
N GLY A 407 -17.74 -23.78 18.41
CA GLY A 407 -16.91 -24.85 18.95
C GLY A 407 -15.96 -24.21 19.95
N GLY A 408 -16.10 -24.57 21.23
CA GLY A 408 -15.11 -24.25 22.25
C GLY A 408 -13.70 -24.70 21.83
N PRO A 409 -12.65 -24.30 22.57
CA PRO A 409 -11.28 -24.57 22.19
C PRO A 409 -11.11 -26.07 21.93
N GLY A 410 -10.76 -26.40 20.67
CA GLY A 410 -10.27 -27.74 20.34
C GLY A 410 -9.12 -28.09 21.28
N PRO A 411 -9.03 -29.35 21.73
CA PRO A 411 -8.16 -29.74 22.83
C PRO A 411 -6.73 -29.26 22.54
N THR A 412 -6.19 -28.49 23.48
CA THR A 412 -4.77 -28.19 23.54
C THR A 412 -4.02 -29.51 23.37
N PRO A 413 -3.04 -29.63 22.45
CA PRO A 413 -2.21 -30.83 22.40
C PRO A 413 -1.61 -31.01 23.80
N LYS A 414 -1.99 -32.12 24.45
CA LYS A 414 -1.47 -32.50 25.76
C LYS A 414 0.06 -32.48 25.65
N PRO A 415 0.78 -31.76 26.53
CA PRO A 415 2.23 -31.81 26.52
C PRO A 415 2.65 -33.27 26.64
N THR A 416 3.42 -33.76 25.67
CA THR A 416 4.10 -35.04 25.77
C THR A 416 4.85 -35.03 27.10
N PRO A 417 4.59 -35.97 28.02
CA PRO A 417 5.29 -35.99 29.29
C PRO A 417 6.79 -36.12 29.02
N THR A 418 7.56 -35.16 29.51
CA THR A 418 9.01 -35.28 29.62
C THR A 418 9.31 -36.58 30.36
N PRO A 419 10.11 -37.51 29.79
CA PRO A 419 10.47 -38.73 30.48
C PRO A 419 11.23 -38.36 31.76
N ALA A 420 10.72 -38.84 32.90
CA ALA A 420 11.39 -38.71 34.18
C ALA A 420 12.79 -39.37 34.11
N PRO A 421 13.81 -38.77 34.77
CA PRO A 421 15.17 -39.30 34.72
C PRO A 421 15.20 -40.70 35.34
N THR A 422 15.64 -41.67 34.56
CA THR A 422 15.84 -43.05 35.00
C THR A 422 16.96 -43.06 36.07
N PRO A 423 16.75 -43.70 37.23
CA PRO A 423 17.80 -43.83 38.25
C PRO A 423 18.97 -44.64 37.68
N LYS A 424 20.16 -44.05 37.77
CA LYS A 424 21.44 -44.63 37.36
C LYS A 424 21.75 -45.85 38.25
N PRO A 425 22.05 -47.04 37.68
CA PRO A 425 22.47 -48.19 38.49
C PRO A 425 23.84 -47.92 39.13
N THR A 426 23.91 -48.10 40.44
CA THR A 426 25.13 -48.16 41.25
C THR A 426 25.93 -49.40 40.89
N THR A 427 27.11 -49.23 40.30
CA THR A 427 28.08 -50.32 40.13
C THR A 427 28.96 -50.43 41.38
N LYS A 428 28.88 -51.59 42.02
CA LYS A 428 29.75 -52.07 43.12
C LYS A 428 31.15 -52.41 42.55
N PRO A 429 32.25 -52.25 43.33
CA PRO A 429 33.60 -52.13 42.79
C PRO A 429 34.25 -53.48 42.44
N ALA A 430 35.14 -53.45 41.45
CA ALA A 430 36.04 -54.56 41.09
C ALA A 430 37.52 -54.14 41.27
N PRO A 431 38.44 -55.09 41.50
CA PRO A 431 39.68 -54.89 42.25
C PRO A 431 40.88 -54.43 41.39
N LYS A 432 41.90 -53.93 42.09
CA LYS A 432 43.23 -53.49 41.62
C LYS A 432 44.22 -54.69 41.56
N PRO A 433 45.45 -54.53 41.04
CA PRO A 433 45.88 -54.68 39.65
C PRO A 433 46.87 -55.85 39.46
N THR A 434 47.17 -56.22 38.21
CA THR A 434 48.40 -56.98 37.88
C THR A 434 49.24 -56.23 36.87
N ASP A 435 50.53 -56.23 37.17
CA ASP A 435 51.64 -55.58 36.52
C ASP A 435 52.02 -56.28 35.20
N GLY A 436 52.67 -55.55 34.27
CA GLY A 436 53.12 -56.13 33.01
C GLY A 436 53.37 -55.09 31.92
N GLY A 437 54.53 -54.44 31.97
CA GLY A 437 54.89 -53.37 31.04
C GLY A 437 55.25 -53.81 29.62
N ARG A 438 55.19 -52.85 28.69
CA ARG A 438 56.25 -52.65 27.69
C ARG A 438 56.18 -51.25 27.08
N ARG A 439 57.34 -50.58 27.12
CA ARG A 439 57.67 -49.35 26.38
C ARG A 439 57.47 -49.54 24.87
N LEU A 440 57.09 -48.47 24.18
CA LEU A 440 57.79 -47.98 22.99
C LEU A 440 57.51 -46.49 22.72
N ARG A 441 58.50 -45.81 22.16
CA ARG A 441 58.74 -44.36 22.16
C ARG A 441 58.21 -43.65 20.91
N SER A 442 57.96 -42.35 21.07
CA SER A 442 58.20 -41.22 20.14
C SER A 442 57.38 -41.17 18.83
N ARG A 443 56.85 -40.04 18.36
CA ARG A 443 57.61 -38.83 17.95
C ARG A 443 56.65 -37.65 17.70
N ARG A 444 57.10 -36.44 18.05
CA ARG A 444 56.58 -35.15 17.54
C ARG A 444 57.11 -34.90 16.12
N LEU A 445 56.37 -34.08 15.35
CA LEU A 445 56.77 -33.10 14.31
C LEU A 445 55.49 -32.84 13.49
N GLY A 446 55.10 -31.65 13.05
CA GLY A 446 55.71 -30.34 12.96
C GLY A 446 54.80 -29.52 12.03
N ALA A 447 54.65 -28.23 12.32
CA ALA A 447 53.80 -27.29 11.59
C ALA A 447 54.20 -27.14 10.11
N ARG A 448 53.21 -26.86 9.24
CA ARG A 448 53.39 -26.12 7.97
C ARG A 448 52.04 -25.62 7.40
N ARG A 449 51.88 -24.29 7.39
CA ARG A 449 51.21 -23.46 6.36
C ARG A 449 52.30 -22.48 5.87
N PRO A 450 52.18 -21.71 4.76
CA PRO A 450 50.98 -21.37 3.99
C PRO A 450 51.16 -21.38 2.44
N GLY A 451 50.08 -21.11 1.70
CA GLY A 451 50.11 -20.75 0.27
C GLY A 451 48.76 -20.16 -0.17
N PRO A 452 48.73 -19.13 -1.03
CA PRO A 452 47.63 -18.15 -1.13
C PRO A 452 46.51 -18.61 -2.07
N LEU A 453 45.26 -18.30 -1.71
CA LEU A 453 44.10 -18.45 -2.58
C LEU A 453 43.83 -17.13 -3.32
N THR A 454 43.86 -17.23 -4.64
CA THR A 454 43.44 -16.24 -5.63
C THR A 454 42.00 -15.76 -5.42
N PRO A 455 41.68 -14.47 -5.66
CA PRO A 455 40.31 -13.95 -5.60
C PRO A 455 39.52 -14.30 -6.89
N PRO A 456 38.19 -14.48 -6.79
CA PRO A 456 37.34 -14.76 -7.96
C PRO A 456 37.08 -13.48 -8.80
N PRO A 457 36.76 -13.63 -10.10
CA PRO A 457 36.67 -12.51 -11.03
C PRO A 457 35.43 -11.64 -10.82
N THR A 458 35.65 -10.34 -11.00
CA THR A 458 34.69 -9.24 -11.00
C THR A 458 33.59 -9.40 -12.05
N ARG A 459 32.32 -9.33 -11.63
CA ARG A 459 31.15 -9.17 -12.52
C ARG A 459 31.07 -7.73 -13.06
N PRO A 460 30.69 -7.53 -14.34
CA PRO A 460 30.56 -6.20 -14.92
C PRO A 460 29.32 -5.46 -14.39
N ARG A 461 29.47 -4.14 -14.24
CA ARG A 461 28.46 -3.16 -13.82
C ARG A 461 27.18 -3.30 -14.65
N ARG A 462 26.04 -3.49 -13.98
CA ARG A 462 24.71 -3.32 -14.58
C ARG A 462 24.52 -1.84 -14.93
N ARG A 463 24.31 -1.57 -16.22
CA ARG A 463 23.81 -0.28 -16.74
C ARG A 463 22.46 0.03 -16.09
N ALA A 464 22.26 1.30 -15.76
CA ALA A 464 20.95 1.85 -15.43
C ALA A 464 19.99 1.59 -16.60
N VAL A 465 18.88 0.91 -16.30
CA VAL A 465 17.77 0.76 -17.23
C VAL A 465 16.87 1.99 -17.01
N THR A 466 16.97 2.94 -17.92
CA THR A 466 15.91 3.95 -18.13
C THR A 466 14.67 3.22 -18.65
N ALA A 467 13.58 3.24 -17.89
CA ALA A 467 12.29 2.75 -18.36
C ALA A 467 11.79 3.66 -19.50
N ALA A 468 11.90 3.18 -20.73
CA ALA A 468 11.25 3.75 -21.89
C ALA A 468 10.03 2.87 -22.23
N TRP A 469 8.86 3.49 -22.33
CA TRP A 469 7.66 2.86 -22.87
C TRP A 469 7.82 2.60 -24.38
N PRO A 470 7.12 1.60 -24.96
CA PRO A 470 7.18 1.32 -26.40
C PRO A 470 6.50 2.42 -27.21
N THR A 471 7.14 2.85 -28.30
CA THR A 471 6.62 3.77 -29.29
C THR A 471 5.52 3.10 -30.16
N PRO A 472 4.47 3.82 -30.60
CA PRO A 472 3.44 3.25 -31.45
C PRO A 472 3.99 2.93 -32.84
N VAL A 473 3.68 1.72 -33.34
CA VAL A 473 3.96 1.32 -34.72
C VAL A 473 3.11 2.17 -35.67
N ARG A 474 3.78 2.87 -36.58
CA ARG A 474 3.18 3.65 -37.67
C ARG A 474 2.35 2.72 -38.57
N ALA A 475 1.02 2.91 -38.60
CA ALA A 475 0.16 2.29 -39.59
C ALA A 475 0.55 2.78 -41.00
N ARG A 476 0.83 1.85 -41.90
CA ARG A 476 1.02 2.13 -43.34
C ARG A 476 -0.32 2.55 -43.93
N ARG A 477 -0.35 3.69 -44.64
CA ARG A 477 -1.48 4.08 -45.51
C ARG A 477 -1.57 3.11 -46.69
N PRO A 478 -2.77 2.71 -47.14
CA PRO A 478 -2.91 2.02 -48.42
C PRO A 478 -2.81 3.04 -49.57
N ALA A 479 -2.27 2.55 -50.69
CA ALA A 479 -2.24 3.22 -51.99
C ALA A 479 -3.57 3.07 -52.72
#